data_AF-A0A628V3X1-F1
#
_entry.id   AF-A0A628V3X1-F1
#
_cell.length_a   1.000
_cell.length_b   1.000
_cell.length_c   1.000
_cell.angle_alpha   90.00
_cell.angle_beta   90.00
_cell.angle_gamma   90.00
#
_symmetry.space_group_name_H-M   'P 1'
#
loop_
_entity.id
_entity.type
_entity.pdbx_description
1 polymer ?
#
loop_
_entity_poly.entity_id
_entity_poly.type
_entity_poly.pdbx_seq_one_letter_code
_entity_poly.pdbx_strand_id
1 'polypeptide(L)'
;MSIVTEINCTTAKDFLDKITPWSSPYQLSNYVFRGHAESTFNLHPNILRKKNNQELLKIAKVYLAKGRHSEVLSKIGLTNLQFYHSSIELTILRKFYKTANENGLFVPNSELMSLRMETGKYISLGVILKLCGHTTWLNKDSIEIAALAQHYGLPTRLIDWSYNQYIASFFASNLINKPNKEKKISLWMLNYKQLNNVFTSPLTDVRIFSPHYQWNENARSQRGLFTYIESKHDKNTSDLLTDFLESYQSTKIISTDSKFDSLYTDYRTFDVALENAINIYNSKKSEQKELEDCLIKITLPQSEAIKLNKYLREIRISESTIFPGYSGVVEDLKSVLRM
;
A
#
# COMPACT_ATOMS: atom_id res chain seq x y z
N MET A 1 -10.98 -14.91 -16.29
CA MET A 1 -11.91 -13.81 -15.97
C MET A 1 -11.18 -12.91 -15.00
N SER A 2 -11.19 -11.59 -15.22
CA SER A 2 -10.65 -10.65 -14.23
C SER A 2 -11.35 -10.86 -12.89
N ILE A 3 -10.62 -10.79 -11.79
CA ILE A 3 -11.19 -10.82 -10.43
C ILE A 3 -12.04 -9.58 -10.13
N VAL A 4 -11.89 -8.52 -10.93
CA VAL A 4 -12.57 -7.24 -10.68
C VAL A 4 -13.98 -7.24 -11.27
N THR A 5 -14.98 -7.18 -10.40
CA THR A 5 -16.37 -6.86 -10.79
C THR A 5 -16.50 -5.34 -10.92
N GLU A 6 -16.81 -4.82 -12.10
CA GLU A 6 -17.02 -3.38 -12.31
C GLU A 6 -18.50 -2.99 -12.27
N ILE A 7 -18.83 -1.97 -11.47
CA ILE A 7 -20.17 -1.38 -11.37
C ILE A 7 -20.09 0.08 -11.77
N ASN A 8 -20.88 0.49 -12.76
CA ASN A 8 -20.91 1.86 -13.26
C ASN A 8 -22.17 2.56 -12.77
N CYS A 9 -22.04 3.44 -11.77
CA CYS A 9 -23.13 4.27 -11.30
C CYS A 9 -23.20 5.58 -12.08
N THR A 10 -24.41 6.06 -12.32
CA THR A 10 -24.65 7.31 -13.07
C THR A 10 -25.01 8.49 -12.17
N THR A 11 -25.52 8.24 -10.97
CA THR A 11 -25.94 9.27 -10.01
C THR A 11 -25.38 8.99 -8.62
N ALA A 12 -25.21 10.04 -7.82
CA ALA A 12 -24.77 9.90 -6.43
C ALA A 12 -25.70 9.00 -5.59
N LYS A 13 -27.00 8.98 -5.90
CA LYS A 13 -27.99 8.16 -5.18
C LYS A 13 -27.83 6.68 -5.49
N ASP A 14 -27.72 6.31 -6.77
CA ASP A 14 -27.44 4.94 -7.19
C ASP A 14 -26.12 4.42 -6.57
N PHE A 15 -25.08 5.26 -6.55
CA PHE A 15 -23.83 4.94 -5.88
C PHE A 15 -24.03 4.65 -4.38
N LEU A 16 -24.77 5.49 -3.66
CA LEU A 16 -25.08 5.28 -2.24
C LEU A 16 -25.93 4.03 -2.02
N ASP A 17 -26.87 3.73 -2.92
CA ASP A 17 -27.72 2.54 -2.84
C ASP A 17 -26.87 1.25 -2.92
N LYS A 18 -25.76 1.25 -3.69
CA LYS A 18 -24.82 0.11 -3.72
C LYS A 18 -24.04 -0.10 -2.43
N ILE A 19 -23.88 0.92 -1.60
CA ILE A 19 -23.03 0.88 -0.40
C ILE A 19 -23.82 1.10 0.90
N THR A 20 -25.14 1.05 0.83
CA THR A 20 -26.02 1.20 1.99
C THR A 20 -26.61 -0.15 2.40
N PRO A 21 -26.61 -0.52 3.70
CA PRO A 21 -26.89 -1.91 4.13
C PRO A 21 -28.22 -2.51 3.70
N TRP A 22 -29.29 -1.71 3.59
CA TRP A 22 -30.63 -2.20 3.25
C TRP A 22 -30.93 -2.21 1.74
N SER A 23 -30.08 -1.59 0.92
CA SER A 23 -30.26 -1.50 -0.54
C SER A 23 -29.16 -2.23 -1.32
N SER A 24 -27.99 -2.42 -0.72
CA SER A 24 -26.88 -3.10 -1.34
C SER A 24 -27.20 -4.59 -1.56
N PRO A 25 -26.86 -5.17 -2.73
CA PRO A 25 -26.94 -6.62 -2.92
C PRO A 25 -25.83 -7.36 -2.14
N TYR A 26 -24.86 -6.64 -1.57
CA TYR A 26 -23.70 -7.21 -0.90
C TYR A 26 -23.83 -7.16 0.62
N GLN A 27 -23.35 -8.20 1.30
CA GLN A 27 -23.19 -8.16 2.75
C GLN A 27 -21.97 -7.29 3.11
N LEU A 28 -22.18 -5.96 3.19
CA LEU A 28 -21.13 -4.95 3.33
C LEU A 28 -20.16 -5.18 4.51
N SER A 29 -20.59 -5.86 5.58
CA SER A 29 -19.72 -6.23 6.71
C SER A 29 -18.58 -7.19 6.36
N ASN A 30 -18.62 -7.81 5.18
CA ASN A 30 -17.58 -8.70 4.67
C ASN A 30 -16.51 -7.94 3.85
N TYR A 31 -16.77 -6.67 3.56
CA TYR A 31 -15.94 -5.85 2.69
C TYR A 31 -15.18 -4.77 3.48
N VAL A 32 -14.04 -4.38 2.93
CA VAL A 32 -13.36 -3.12 3.25
C VAL A 32 -13.22 -2.26 2.00
N PHE A 33 -13.08 -0.96 2.19
CA PHE A 33 -13.34 0.04 1.17
C PHE A 33 -12.16 0.97 0.95
N ARG A 34 -11.87 1.32 -0.31
CA ARG A 34 -10.84 2.31 -0.67
C ARG A 34 -11.34 3.25 -1.76
N GLY A 35 -11.37 4.54 -1.46
CA GLY A 35 -11.80 5.57 -2.41
C GLY A 35 -10.64 6.16 -3.20
N HIS A 36 -10.84 6.40 -4.49
CA HIS A 36 -9.95 7.13 -5.37
C HIS A 36 -10.70 8.27 -6.07
N ALA A 37 -10.08 9.45 -6.11
CA ALA A 37 -10.62 10.62 -6.80
C ALA A 37 -10.64 10.47 -8.34
N GLU A 38 -9.88 9.53 -8.89
CA GLU A 38 -9.89 9.18 -10.30
C GLU A 38 -9.94 7.66 -10.48
N SER A 39 -10.85 7.18 -11.31
CA SER A 39 -11.06 5.75 -11.56
C SER A 39 -9.91 5.08 -12.29
N THR A 40 -9.01 5.86 -12.89
CA THR A 40 -7.79 5.39 -13.55
C THR A 40 -6.66 5.10 -12.56
N PHE A 41 -6.81 5.49 -11.28
CA PHE A 41 -5.82 5.19 -10.27
C PHE A 41 -5.80 3.70 -9.95
N ASN A 42 -4.59 3.14 -10.03
CA ASN A 42 -4.35 1.73 -9.74
C ASN A 42 -4.34 1.48 -8.22
N LEU A 43 -4.70 0.25 -7.81
CA LEU A 43 -4.48 -0.22 -6.44
C LEU A 43 -3.00 -0.51 -6.21
N HIS A 44 -2.20 0.55 -6.21
CA HIS A 44 -0.75 0.48 -6.09
C HIS A 44 -0.28 1.24 -4.84
N PRO A 45 0.62 0.64 -4.03
CA PRO A 45 1.16 1.30 -2.85
C PRO A 45 1.91 2.58 -3.20
N ASN A 46 1.90 3.57 -2.29
CA ASN A 46 2.48 4.89 -2.52
C ASN A 46 3.96 4.81 -2.95
N ILE A 47 4.73 3.91 -2.33
CA ILE A 47 6.16 3.74 -2.64
C ILE A 47 6.42 3.20 -4.06
N LEU A 48 5.47 2.46 -4.64
CA LEU A 48 5.62 1.78 -5.93
C LEU A 48 5.02 2.56 -7.12
N ARG A 49 4.29 3.65 -6.88
CA ARG A 49 3.60 4.43 -7.94
C ARG A 49 4.52 5.02 -9.02
N LYS A 50 5.81 5.21 -8.71
CA LYS A 50 6.81 5.79 -9.63
C LYS A 50 7.99 4.84 -9.77
N LYS A 51 8.25 4.38 -11.00
CA LYS A 51 9.47 3.61 -11.32
C LYS A 51 10.69 4.54 -11.26
N ASN A 52 11.84 3.99 -10.85
CA ASN A 52 13.08 4.74 -10.67
C ASN A 52 12.91 6.02 -9.81
N ASN A 53 12.27 5.90 -8.65
CA ASN A 53 11.88 7.07 -7.85
C ASN A 53 13.05 7.66 -7.06
N GLN A 54 13.63 8.74 -7.58
CA GLN A 54 14.72 9.50 -6.95
C GLN A 54 14.33 10.18 -5.63
N GLU A 55 13.04 10.45 -5.39
CA GLU A 55 12.59 11.06 -4.13
C GLU A 55 12.79 10.11 -2.95
N LEU A 56 12.61 8.80 -3.15
CA LEU A 56 12.85 7.80 -2.11
C LEU A 56 14.32 7.80 -1.66
N LEU A 57 15.25 7.93 -2.60
CA LEU A 57 16.68 8.02 -2.31
C LEU A 57 17.00 9.28 -1.48
N LYS A 58 16.35 10.41 -1.79
CA LYS A 58 16.50 11.68 -1.04
C LYS A 58 15.97 11.55 0.39
N ILE A 59 14.76 11.00 0.57
CA ILE A 59 14.17 10.77 1.90
C ILE A 59 15.06 9.81 2.71
N ALA A 60 15.50 8.72 2.08
CA ALA A 60 16.41 7.75 2.68
C ALA A 60 17.83 8.29 2.88
N LYS A 61 18.19 9.47 2.34
CA LYS A 61 19.57 10.00 2.21
C LYS A 61 20.57 8.92 1.76
N VAL A 62 20.19 8.14 0.75
CA VAL A 62 21.01 7.08 0.15
C VAL A 62 21.58 7.59 -1.16
N TYR A 63 22.89 7.37 -1.35
CA TYR A 63 23.60 7.74 -2.57
C TYR A 63 24.31 6.52 -3.15
N LEU A 64 24.29 6.40 -4.47
CA LEU A 64 25.03 5.36 -5.16
C LEU A 64 26.52 5.72 -5.12
N ALA A 65 27.30 4.97 -4.34
CA ALA A 65 28.75 5.13 -4.30
C ALA A 65 29.37 4.72 -5.64
N LYS A 66 30.44 5.41 -6.05
CA LYS A 66 31.27 4.98 -7.18
C LYS A 66 31.89 3.64 -6.85
N GLY A 67 31.78 2.67 -7.75
CA GLY A 67 32.30 1.33 -7.52
C GLY A 67 32.08 0.42 -8.71
N ARG A 68 32.48 -0.85 -8.56
CA ARG A 68 32.47 -1.83 -9.65
C ARG A 68 31.08 -2.05 -10.28
N HIS A 69 30.01 -1.89 -9.49
CA HIS A 69 28.62 -2.07 -9.91
C HIS A 69 27.88 -0.74 -10.16
N SER A 70 28.51 0.42 -10.00
CA SER A 70 27.77 1.69 -10.03
C SER A 70 27.15 1.99 -11.40
N GLU A 71 27.81 1.57 -12.48
CA GLU A 71 27.31 1.78 -13.84
C GLU A 71 25.98 1.04 -14.10
N VAL A 72 25.93 -0.26 -13.79
CA VAL A 72 24.72 -1.08 -13.98
C VAL A 72 23.59 -0.67 -13.05
N LEU A 73 23.90 -0.37 -11.79
CA LEU A 73 22.92 0.08 -10.80
C LEU A 73 22.32 1.44 -11.18
N SER A 74 23.13 2.34 -11.76
CA SER A 74 22.65 3.62 -12.28
C SER A 74 21.77 3.45 -13.52
N LYS A 75 22.09 2.51 -14.41
CA LYS A 75 21.31 2.22 -15.62
C LYS A 75 19.94 1.61 -15.27
N ILE A 76 19.91 0.66 -14.35
CA ILE A 76 18.66 -0.02 -13.95
C ILE A 76 17.83 0.86 -13.03
N GLY A 77 18.47 1.59 -12.11
CA GLY A 77 17.82 2.34 -11.04
C GLY A 77 17.61 1.47 -9.79
N LEU A 78 18.03 1.98 -8.63
CA LEU A 78 18.01 1.23 -7.37
C LEU A 78 16.60 0.78 -6.96
N THR A 79 15.58 1.61 -7.19
CA THR A 79 14.19 1.24 -6.83
C THR A 79 13.58 0.21 -7.80
N ASN A 80 14.27 -0.18 -8.87
CA ASN A 80 13.81 -1.22 -9.77
C ASN A 80 14.34 -2.60 -9.39
N LEU A 81 15.26 -2.70 -8.43
CA LEU A 81 15.77 -3.96 -7.90
C LEU A 81 15.20 -4.19 -6.50
N GLN A 82 14.53 -5.32 -6.29
CA GLN A 82 13.77 -5.63 -5.09
C GLN A 82 14.60 -5.46 -3.81
N PHE A 83 15.83 -5.99 -3.80
CA PHE A 83 16.72 -5.89 -2.64
C PHE A 83 17.03 -4.44 -2.25
N TYR A 84 17.38 -3.59 -3.23
CA TYR A 84 17.72 -2.19 -2.98
C TYR A 84 16.47 -1.37 -2.62
N HIS A 85 15.33 -1.63 -3.27
CA HIS A 85 14.08 -0.95 -2.93
C HIS A 85 13.65 -1.25 -1.48
N SER A 86 13.61 -2.53 -1.08
CA SER A 86 13.34 -2.92 0.31
C SER A 86 14.36 -2.33 1.29
N SER A 87 15.64 -2.23 0.90
CA SER A 87 16.68 -1.58 1.74
C SER A 87 16.46 -0.07 1.90
N ILE A 88 15.98 0.61 0.86
CA ILE A 88 15.63 2.03 0.90
C ILE A 88 14.45 2.25 1.83
N GLU A 89 13.39 1.44 1.70
CA GLU A 89 12.21 1.50 2.58
C GLU A 89 12.60 1.24 4.05
N LEU A 90 13.40 0.21 4.32
CA LEU A 90 13.96 -0.05 5.64
C LEU A 90 14.68 1.18 6.21
N THR A 91 15.50 1.85 5.38
CA THR A 91 16.24 3.03 5.80
C THR A 91 15.32 4.19 6.14
N ILE A 92 14.24 4.39 5.36
CA ILE A 92 13.22 5.41 5.64
C ILE A 92 12.53 5.10 6.98
N LEU A 93 12.06 3.86 7.17
CA LEU A 93 11.36 3.46 8.39
C LEU A 93 12.24 3.52 9.63
N ARG A 94 13.50 3.08 9.55
CA ARG A 94 14.45 3.18 10.68
C ARG A 94 14.77 4.62 11.04
N LYS A 95 14.86 5.52 10.06
CA LYS A 95 15.05 6.96 10.31
C LYS A 95 13.84 7.59 10.98
N PHE A 96 12.64 7.26 10.49
CA PHE A 96 11.39 7.65 11.14
C PHE A 96 11.34 7.16 12.58
N TYR A 97 11.56 5.86 12.80
CA TYR A 97 11.59 5.23 14.12
C TYR A 97 12.58 5.92 15.06
N LYS A 98 13.82 6.12 14.60
CA LYS A 98 14.88 6.79 15.36
C LYS A 98 14.49 8.20 15.77
N THR A 99 14.06 9.00 14.79
CA THR A 99 13.78 10.41 15.01
C THR A 99 12.55 10.58 15.89
N ALA A 100 11.51 9.76 15.70
CA ALA A 100 10.32 9.77 16.57
C ALA A 100 10.68 9.42 18.01
N ASN A 101 11.45 8.35 18.23
CA ASN A 101 11.89 7.94 19.57
C ASN A 101 12.78 9.00 20.25
N GLU A 102 13.72 9.61 19.51
CA GLU A 102 14.58 10.70 20.03
C GLU A 102 13.80 11.95 20.42
N ASN A 103 12.63 12.19 19.82
CA ASN A 103 11.73 13.29 20.17
C ASN A 103 10.67 12.90 21.21
N GLY A 104 10.79 11.72 21.83
CA GLY A 104 9.84 11.23 22.85
C GLY A 104 8.46 10.87 22.30
N LEU A 105 8.33 10.70 20.99
CA LEU A 105 7.09 10.22 20.37
C LEU A 105 6.98 8.71 20.53
N PHE A 106 5.74 8.24 20.69
CA PHE A 106 5.47 6.81 20.71
C PHE A 106 5.88 6.15 19.38
N VAL A 107 6.57 5.02 19.47
CA VAL A 107 6.82 4.08 18.38
C VAL A 107 6.52 2.65 18.85
N PRO A 108 5.93 1.78 18.02
CA PRO A 108 5.71 0.38 18.36
C PRO A 108 7.03 -0.34 18.65
N ASN A 109 7.02 -1.31 19.56
CA ASN A 109 8.24 -2.09 19.80
C ASN A 109 8.61 -2.92 18.55
N SER A 110 9.89 -2.89 18.18
CA SER A 110 10.42 -3.66 17.06
C SER A 110 11.89 -3.96 17.28
N GLU A 111 12.23 -5.25 17.25
CA GLU A 111 13.61 -5.71 17.32
C GLU A 111 14.38 -5.25 16.07
N LEU A 112 13.76 -5.38 14.89
CA LEU A 112 14.34 -5.00 13.61
C LEU A 112 14.64 -3.51 13.56
N MET A 113 13.75 -2.63 14.05
CA MET A 113 14.02 -1.19 14.03
C MET A 113 15.01 -0.76 15.11
N SER A 114 14.95 -1.37 16.30
CA SER A 114 15.82 -1.03 17.43
C SER A 114 17.25 -1.56 17.32
N LEU A 115 17.48 -2.62 16.51
CA LEU A 115 18.78 -3.28 16.42
C LEU A 115 19.91 -2.30 16.08
N ARG A 116 20.93 -2.24 16.95
CA ARG A 116 22.16 -1.45 16.79
C ARG A 116 21.95 0.07 16.62
N MET A 117 20.80 0.61 17.02
CA MET A 117 20.50 2.03 16.89
C MET A 117 21.49 2.92 17.64
N GLU A 118 22.02 2.46 18.77
CA GLU A 118 23.02 3.13 19.61
C GLU A 118 24.32 3.41 18.86
N THR A 119 24.70 2.54 17.92
CA THR A 119 25.93 2.73 17.13
C THR A 119 25.73 3.66 15.94
N GLY A 120 24.48 3.88 15.52
CA GLY A 120 24.13 4.68 14.34
C GLY A 120 24.67 4.14 13.00
N LYS A 121 25.32 2.97 12.99
CA LYS A 121 25.92 2.40 11.78
C LYS A 121 24.84 1.88 10.83
N TYR A 122 25.10 2.04 9.54
CA TYR A 122 24.27 1.41 8.51
C TYR A 122 24.33 -0.12 8.65
N ILE A 123 23.18 -0.75 8.52
CA ILE A 123 23.01 -2.19 8.48
C ILE A 123 22.23 -2.55 7.22
N SER A 124 22.73 -3.49 6.44
CA SER A 124 22.05 -3.92 5.22
C SER A 124 20.81 -4.76 5.54
N LEU A 125 19.83 -4.73 4.64
CA LEU A 125 18.59 -5.50 4.76
C LEU A 125 18.83 -6.99 5.02
N GLY A 126 19.74 -7.62 4.25
CA GLY A 126 20.02 -9.05 4.41
C GLY A 126 20.61 -9.39 5.79
N VAL A 127 21.48 -8.54 6.33
CA VAL A 127 22.09 -8.75 7.65
C VAL A 127 21.06 -8.57 8.76
N ILE A 128 20.23 -7.52 8.68
CA ILE A 128 19.24 -7.25 9.73
C ILE A 128 18.17 -8.34 9.79
N LEU A 129 17.66 -8.77 8.62
CA LEU A 129 16.69 -9.85 8.53
C LEU A 129 17.27 -11.15 9.11
N LYS A 130 18.51 -11.50 8.75
CA LYS A 130 19.18 -12.68 9.29
C LYS A 130 19.37 -12.63 10.80
N LEU A 131 19.80 -11.50 11.36
CA LEU A 131 20.03 -11.35 12.80
C LEU A 131 18.74 -11.48 13.61
N CYS A 132 17.62 -10.98 13.09
CA CYS A 132 16.30 -11.09 13.71
C CYS A 132 15.53 -12.36 13.31
N GLY A 133 16.15 -13.32 12.61
CA GLY A 133 15.50 -14.58 12.24
C GLY A 133 14.36 -14.43 11.22
N HIS A 134 14.40 -13.41 10.36
CA HIS A 134 13.41 -13.15 9.33
C HIS A 134 13.96 -13.42 7.92
N THR A 135 13.07 -13.83 7.01
CA THR A 135 13.38 -14.05 5.58
C THR A 135 12.49 -13.23 4.66
N THR A 136 11.58 -12.43 5.21
CA THR A 136 10.66 -11.58 4.46
C THR A 136 10.76 -10.14 4.93
N TRP A 137 10.60 -9.22 3.98
CA TRP A 137 10.56 -7.79 4.25
C TRP A 137 9.13 -7.29 4.40
N LEU A 138 8.96 -6.35 5.32
CA LEU A 138 7.67 -5.92 5.89
C LEU A 138 6.95 -7.07 6.62
N ASN A 139 7.68 -7.72 7.52
CA ASN A 139 7.17 -8.77 8.41
C ASN A 139 6.44 -8.18 9.63
N LYS A 140 5.94 -9.06 10.51
CA LYS A 140 5.19 -8.69 11.72
C LYS A 140 5.92 -7.75 12.68
N ASP A 141 7.25 -7.77 12.72
CA ASP A 141 8.04 -6.90 13.60
C ASP A 141 8.15 -5.45 13.06
N SER A 142 8.01 -5.26 11.75
CA SER A 142 8.21 -3.97 11.08
C SER A 142 6.93 -3.32 10.56
N ILE A 143 5.87 -4.10 10.40
CA ILE A 143 4.64 -3.64 9.72
C ILE A 143 3.87 -2.57 10.50
N GLU A 144 3.89 -2.61 11.84
CA GLU A 144 3.22 -1.59 12.65
C GLU A 144 3.86 -0.21 12.46
N ILE A 145 5.19 -0.19 12.34
CA ILE A 145 5.96 1.03 12.10
C ILE A 145 5.70 1.57 10.71
N ALA A 146 5.57 0.70 9.71
CA ALA A 146 5.18 1.12 8.37
C ALA A 146 3.78 1.73 8.36
N ALA A 147 2.81 1.12 9.06
CA ALA A 147 1.47 1.68 9.18
C ALA A 147 1.49 3.06 9.85
N LEU A 148 2.25 3.21 10.94
CA LEU A 148 2.44 4.50 11.63
C LEU A 148 3.12 5.54 10.73
N ALA A 149 4.18 5.16 10.02
CA ALA A 149 4.88 6.03 9.08
C ALA A 149 3.97 6.50 7.94
N GLN A 150 3.17 5.59 7.38
CA GLN A 150 2.20 5.90 6.32
C GLN A 150 1.11 6.87 6.80
N HIS A 151 0.64 6.71 8.04
CA HIS A 151 -0.33 7.63 8.64
C HIS A 151 0.15 9.08 8.61
N TYR A 152 1.46 9.30 8.80
CA TYR A 152 2.08 10.63 8.73
C TYR A 152 2.67 10.99 7.35
N GLY A 153 2.32 10.24 6.30
CA GLY A 153 2.62 10.59 4.91
C GLY A 153 3.94 10.04 4.36
N LEU A 154 4.65 9.17 5.09
CA LEU A 154 5.81 8.50 4.50
C LEU A 154 5.37 7.43 3.49
N PRO A 155 6.12 7.25 2.38
CA PRO A 155 5.80 6.24 1.39
C PRO A 155 6.11 4.85 1.95
N THR A 156 5.14 3.95 1.89
CA THR A 156 5.33 2.53 2.20
C THR A 156 4.65 1.63 1.16
N ARG A 157 4.92 0.33 1.24
CA ARG A 157 4.28 -0.70 0.41
C ARG A 157 2.88 -1.13 0.88
N LEU A 158 2.33 -0.50 1.91
CA LEU A 158 0.98 -0.80 2.39
C LEU A 158 -0.09 -0.09 1.54
N ILE A 159 -1.23 -0.77 1.38
CA ILE A 159 -2.47 -0.21 0.85
C ILE A 159 -3.47 -0.15 1.98
N ASP A 160 -3.94 1.05 2.30
CA ASP A 160 -4.93 1.31 3.33
C ASP A 160 -6.37 1.08 2.84
N TRP A 161 -7.18 0.44 3.68
CA TRP A 161 -8.60 0.17 3.47
C TRP A 161 -9.38 0.60 4.70
N SER A 162 -10.59 1.13 4.50
CA SER A 162 -11.52 1.55 5.55
C SER A 162 -12.60 0.48 5.77
N TYR A 163 -12.98 0.21 7.02
CA TYR A 163 -14.20 -0.55 7.32
C TYR A 163 -15.48 0.24 7.05
N ASN A 164 -15.38 1.56 6.96
CA ASN A 164 -16.51 2.45 6.70
C ASN A 164 -16.51 2.88 5.23
N GLN A 165 -17.52 2.43 4.49
CA GLN A 165 -17.73 2.74 3.09
C GLN A 165 -17.96 4.23 2.83
N TYR A 166 -18.55 4.97 3.78
CA TYR A 166 -18.82 6.39 3.64
C TYR A 166 -17.55 7.21 3.82
N ILE A 167 -16.64 6.80 4.71
CA ILE A 167 -15.30 7.41 4.84
C ILE A 167 -14.49 7.19 3.55
N ALA A 168 -14.49 5.97 3.00
CA ALA A 168 -13.81 5.71 1.74
C ALA A 168 -14.43 6.51 0.57
N SER A 169 -15.76 6.61 0.52
CA SER A 169 -16.47 7.41 -0.48
C SER A 169 -16.20 8.91 -0.33
N PHE A 170 -15.98 9.39 0.89
CA PHE A 170 -15.55 10.76 1.14
C PHE A 170 -14.18 11.01 0.51
N PHE A 171 -13.21 10.12 0.71
CA PHE A 171 -11.90 10.23 0.05
C PHE A 171 -11.98 10.17 -1.48
N ALA A 172 -12.93 9.41 -2.03
CA ALA A 172 -13.17 9.38 -3.48
C ALA A 172 -13.80 10.68 -4.00
N SER A 173 -14.68 11.31 -3.22
CA SER A 173 -15.50 12.46 -3.66
C SER A 173 -14.97 13.83 -3.24
N ASN A 174 -14.01 13.90 -2.30
CA ASN A 174 -13.42 15.15 -1.83
C ASN A 174 -12.36 15.66 -2.83
N LEU A 175 -12.82 16.18 -3.96
CA LEU A 175 -11.97 16.64 -5.06
C LEU A 175 -11.25 17.94 -4.69
N ILE A 176 -9.93 17.99 -4.96
CA ILE A 176 -9.12 19.20 -4.78
C ILE A 176 -9.36 20.21 -5.91
N ASN A 177 -9.62 19.69 -7.11
CA ASN A 177 -9.86 20.48 -8.32
C ASN A 177 -11.33 20.41 -8.73
N LYS A 178 -11.78 21.37 -9.55
CA LYS A 178 -13.13 21.35 -10.12
C LYS A 178 -13.42 20.03 -10.84
N PRO A 179 -14.64 19.49 -10.73
CA PRO A 179 -15.01 18.25 -11.40
C PRO A 179 -14.80 18.30 -12.90
N ASN A 180 -14.18 17.26 -13.45
CA ASN A 180 -14.08 17.07 -14.89
C ASN A 180 -15.19 16.13 -15.36
N LYS A 181 -16.01 16.57 -16.33
CA LYS A 181 -17.15 15.79 -16.86
C LYS A 181 -16.76 14.44 -17.48
N GLU A 182 -15.52 14.30 -17.93
CA GLU A 182 -15.02 13.07 -18.58
C GLU A 182 -14.40 12.09 -17.58
N LYS A 183 -14.09 12.56 -16.36
CA LYS A 183 -13.46 11.74 -15.32
C LYS A 183 -14.51 11.12 -14.41
N LYS A 184 -14.16 9.96 -13.84
CA LYS A 184 -14.95 9.28 -12.80
C LYS A 184 -14.12 9.16 -11.53
N ILE A 185 -14.77 9.19 -10.38
CA ILE A 185 -14.22 8.68 -9.12
C ILE A 185 -14.41 7.17 -9.05
N SER A 186 -13.73 6.48 -8.14
CA SER A 186 -14.00 5.07 -7.87
C SER A 186 -13.93 4.70 -6.40
N LEU A 187 -14.72 3.70 -6.02
CA LEU A 187 -14.68 3.03 -4.74
C LEU A 187 -14.39 1.55 -4.97
N TRP A 188 -13.31 1.08 -4.38
CA TRP A 188 -12.94 -0.33 -4.35
C TRP A 188 -13.54 -1.00 -3.11
N MET A 189 -14.06 -2.21 -3.27
CA MET A 189 -14.55 -3.08 -2.20
C MET A 189 -13.78 -4.40 -2.24
N LEU A 190 -13.12 -4.77 -1.15
CA LEU A 190 -12.38 -6.02 -1.02
C LEU A 190 -13.09 -6.95 -0.03
N ASN A 191 -13.53 -8.14 -0.49
CA ASN A 191 -14.15 -9.14 0.37
C ASN A 191 -13.09 -9.88 1.21
N TYR A 192 -12.58 -9.21 2.23
CA TYR A 192 -11.46 -9.73 3.02
C TYR A 192 -11.81 -11.00 3.82
N LYS A 193 -13.10 -11.21 4.13
CA LYS A 193 -13.55 -12.42 4.85
C LYS A 193 -13.54 -13.67 3.97
N GLN A 194 -14.04 -13.58 2.74
CA GLN A 194 -13.99 -14.69 1.77
C GLN A 194 -12.54 -15.07 1.45
N LEU A 195 -11.66 -14.07 1.41
CA LEU A 195 -10.25 -14.20 1.08
C LEU A 195 -9.33 -14.53 2.28
N ASN A 196 -9.88 -14.74 3.47
CA ASN A 196 -9.09 -15.00 4.68
C ASN A 196 -8.04 -16.10 4.48
N ASN A 197 -8.45 -17.24 3.92
CA ASN A 197 -7.55 -18.38 3.69
C ASN A 197 -6.45 -18.08 2.66
N VAL A 198 -6.73 -17.19 1.70
CA VAL A 198 -5.76 -16.74 0.70
C VAL A 198 -4.70 -15.87 1.38
N PHE A 199 -5.10 -14.95 2.25
CA PHE A 199 -4.17 -14.06 2.97
C PHE A 199 -3.33 -14.79 4.03
N THR A 200 -3.86 -15.84 4.65
CA THR A 200 -3.14 -16.63 5.67
C THR A 200 -2.30 -17.77 5.09
N SER A 201 -2.48 -18.09 3.80
CA SER A 201 -1.76 -19.20 3.17
C SER A 201 -0.28 -18.85 2.94
N PRO A 202 0.66 -19.73 3.33
CA PRO A 202 2.09 -19.53 3.04
C PRO A 202 2.41 -19.70 1.54
N LEU A 203 1.45 -20.17 0.73
CA LEU A 203 1.60 -20.37 -0.71
C LEU A 203 1.49 -19.06 -1.50
N THR A 204 0.82 -18.06 -0.93
CA THR A 204 0.57 -16.75 -1.56
C THR A 204 1.55 -15.71 -1.01
N ASP A 205 1.66 -14.59 -1.68
CA ASP A 205 2.47 -13.43 -1.28
C ASP A 205 1.61 -12.25 -0.81
N VAL A 206 0.29 -12.30 -1.00
CA VAL A 206 -0.62 -11.25 -0.55
C VAL A 206 -0.99 -11.46 0.91
N ARG A 207 -0.89 -10.38 1.69
CA ARG A 207 -1.13 -10.38 3.14
C ARG A 207 -2.09 -9.26 3.54
N ILE A 208 -2.69 -9.45 4.70
CA ILE A 208 -3.54 -8.48 5.38
C ILE A 208 -2.98 -8.18 6.78
N PHE A 209 -3.12 -6.95 7.23
CA PHE A 209 -2.66 -6.51 8.54
C PHE A 209 -3.64 -5.51 9.15
N SER A 210 -4.03 -5.73 10.40
CA SER A 210 -4.82 -4.77 11.18
C SER A 210 -3.92 -4.13 12.23
N PRO A 211 -3.69 -2.81 12.17
CA PRO A 211 -2.86 -2.11 13.16
C PRO A 211 -3.58 -2.04 14.52
N HIS A 212 -2.81 -1.93 15.61
CA HIS A 212 -3.42 -1.57 16.89
C HIS A 212 -3.77 -0.07 16.91
N TYR A 213 -5.04 0.27 17.00
CA TYR A 213 -5.51 1.66 16.99
C TYR A 213 -5.23 2.47 18.26
N GLN A 214 -4.39 1.95 19.16
CA GLN A 214 -4.16 2.53 20.48
C GLN A 214 -3.15 3.69 20.46
N TRP A 215 -2.40 3.86 19.38
CA TRP A 215 -1.20 4.70 19.37
C TRP A 215 -1.45 6.21 19.16
N ASN A 216 -2.68 6.64 18.87
CA ASN A 216 -3.08 8.06 18.81
C ASN A 216 -4.62 8.19 18.81
N GLU A 217 -5.17 9.30 19.32
CA GLU A 217 -6.58 9.71 19.14
C GLU A 217 -6.98 9.73 17.64
N ASN A 218 -6.03 10.07 16.76
CA ASN A 218 -6.17 10.04 15.29
C ASN A 218 -6.17 8.64 14.67
N ALA A 219 -5.63 7.62 15.36
CA ALA A 219 -5.68 6.25 14.86
C ALA A 219 -7.11 5.69 14.95
N ARG A 220 -7.91 6.16 15.91
CA ARG A 220 -9.31 5.72 16.09
C ARG A 220 -10.25 6.10 14.94
N SER A 221 -9.96 7.17 14.20
CA SER A 221 -10.77 7.58 13.06
C SER A 221 -10.47 6.76 11.80
N GLN A 222 -9.26 6.19 11.68
CA GLN A 222 -8.84 5.33 10.57
C GLN A 222 -9.21 3.85 10.80
N ARG A 223 -10.47 3.58 11.16
CA ARG A 223 -11.00 2.20 11.33
C ARG A 223 -10.81 1.42 10.02
N GLY A 224 -9.78 0.59 9.95
CA GLY A 224 -9.39 -0.01 8.68
C GLY A 224 -8.54 -1.26 8.77
N LEU A 225 -7.83 -1.54 7.68
CA LEU A 225 -6.78 -2.54 7.62
C LEU A 225 -5.86 -2.20 6.47
N PHE A 226 -4.73 -2.88 6.41
CA PHE A 226 -3.80 -2.77 5.31
C PHE A 226 -3.69 -4.09 4.55
N THR A 227 -3.46 -3.99 3.24
CA THR A 227 -2.96 -5.10 2.43
C THR A 227 -1.60 -4.77 1.85
N TYR A 228 -0.80 -5.80 1.58
CA TYR A 228 0.52 -5.66 0.98
C TYR A 228 0.97 -6.96 0.29
N ILE A 229 1.98 -6.83 -0.57
CA ILE A 229 2.68 -7.96 -1.20
C ILE A 229 3.96 -8.19 -0.42
N GLU A 230 4.09 -9.38 0.17
CA GLU A 230 5.25 -9.82 0.95
C GLU A 230 6.41 -10.17 0.02
N SER A 231 7.57 -9.57 0.28
CA SER A 231 8.79 -9.82 -0.50
C SER A 231 9.72 -10.76 0.25
N LYS A 232 10.10 -11.87 -0.39
CA LYS A 232 11.09 -12.83 0.15
C LYS A 232 12.51 -12.34 -0.12
N HIS A 233 13.38 -12.51 0.87
CA HIS A 233 14.79 -12.13 0.86
C HIS A 233 15.60 -13.24 1.52
N ASP A 234 15.93 -14.29 0.76
CA ASP A 234 16.74 -15.42 1.21
C ASP A 234 18.18 -15.37 0.68
N LYS A 235 18.99 -16.36 1.06
CA LYS A 235 20.40 -16.46 0.62
C LYS A 235 20.50 -16.57 -0.90
N ASN A 236 19.62 -17.35 -1.52
CA ASN A 236 19.59 -17.57 -2.97
C ASN A 236 19.40 -16.24 -3.73
N THR A 237 18.57 -15.34 -3.20
CA THR A 237 18.35 -14.02 -3.80
C THR A 237 19.63 -13.17 -3.83
N SER A 238 20.49 -13.29 -2.81
CA SER A 238 21.74 -12.53 -2.73
C SER A 238 22.80 -13.06 -3.69
N ASP A 239 22.88 -14.39 -3.82
CA ASP A 239 23.79 -15.06 -4.75
C ASP A 239 23.38 -14.72 -6.20
N LEU A 240 22.08 -14.82 -6.52
CA LEU A 240 21.54 -14.45 -7.84
C LEU A 240 21.78 -12.98 -8.21
N LEU A 241 21.68 -12.06 -7.25
CA LEU A 241 22.00 -10.65 -7.47
C LEU A 241 23.49 -10.45 -7.79
N THR A 242 24.37 -11.21 -7.14
CA THR A 242 25.81 -11.15 -7.40
C THR A 242 26.10 -11.64 -8.82
N ASP A 243 25.54 -12.80 -9.19
CA ASP A 243 25.67 -13.36 -10.55
C ASP A 243 25.17 -12.38 -11.62
N PHE A 244 24.03 -11.72 -11.37
CA PHE A 244 23.49 -10.72 -12.27
C PHE A 244 24.44 -9.54 -12.47
N LEU A 245 24.99 -9.00 -11.38
CA LEU A 245 25.90 -7.85 -11.42
C LEU A 245 27.25 -8.22 -12.07
N GLU A 246 27.74 -9.43 -11.86
CA GLU A 246 28.95 -9.96 -12.51
C GLU A 246 28.73 -10.23 -14.00
N SER A 247 27.56 -10.74 -14.39
CA SER A 247 27.22 -10.95 -15.80
C SER A 247 27.24 -9.65 -16.60
N TYR A 248 26.85 -8.53 -15.99
CA TYR A 248 26.96 -7.22 -16.62
C TYR A 248 28.41 -6.77 -16.73
N GLN A 249 29.28 -7.09 -15.76
CA GLN A 249 30.68 -6.67 -15.82
C GLN A 249 31.43 -7.29 -17.00
N SER A 250 31.14 -8.57 -17.28
CA SER A 250 31.76 -9.29 -18.39
C SER A 250 31.18 -8.88 -19.75
N THR A 251 29.86 -8.73 -19.85
CA THR A 251 29.19 -8.49 -21.14
C THR A 251 28.95 -7.02 -21.46
N LYS A 252 28.92 -6.15 -20.44
CA LYS A 252 28.44 -4.76 -20.50
C LYS A 252 26.99 -4.61 -21.00
N ILE A 253 26.21 -5.69 -20.96
CA ILE A 253 24.82 -5.76 -21.38
C ILE A 253 23.98 -6.18 -20.17
N ILE A 254 22.80 -5.58 -20.00
CA ILE A 254 21.86 -6.01 -18.96
C ILE A 254 21.26 -7.35 -19.41
N SER A 255 21.48 -8.40 -18.63
CA SER A 255 20.95 -9.72 -18.95
C SER A 255 19.42 -9.72 -18.99
N THR A 256 18.86 -10.37 -20.01
CA THR A 256 17.42 -10.62 -20.19
C THR A 256 17.06 -12.07 -19.87
N ASP A 257 17.96 -12.81 -19.22
CA ASP A 257 17.71 -14.19 -18.78
C ASP A 257 16.62 -14.17 -17.70
N SER A 258 15.55 -14.94 -17.92
CA SER A 258 14.36 -14.96 -17.06
C SER A 258 14.66 -15.43 -15.64
N LYS A 259 15.79 -16.10 -15.40
CA LYS A 259 16.22 -16.44 -14.03
C LYS A 259 16.40 -15.19 -13.16
N PHE A 260 16.73 -14.04 -13.76
CA PHE A 260 16.93 -12.78 -13.06
C PHE A 260 15.65 -11.97 -12.85
N ASP A 261 14.50 -12.39 -13.39
CA ASP A 261 13.23 -11.65 -13.29
C ASP A 261 12.82 -11.43 -11.83
N SER A 262 13.12 -12.39 -10.95
CA SER A 262 12.86 -12.33 -9.51
C SER A 262 13.68 -11.26 -8.76
N LEU A 263 14.73 -10.70 -9.36
CA LEU A 263 15.53 -9.63 -8.77
C LEU A 263 14.88 -8.25 -8.91
N TYR A 264 13.97 -8.10 -9.88
CA TYR A 264 13.29 -6.85 -10.13
C TYR A 264 12.20 -6.60 -9.08
N THR A 265 11.98 -5.34 -8.75
CA THR A 265 10.89 -4.95 -7.86
C THR A 265 9.56 -5.35 -8.49
N ASP A 266 8.72 -6.00 -7.70
CA ASP A 266 7.36 -6.31 -8.08
C ASP A 266 6.50 -5.04 -8.12
N TYR A 267 6.14 -4.62 -9.34
CA TYR A 267 5.27 -3.47 -9.60
C TYR A 267 3.83 -3.89 -9.94
N ARG A 268 3.43 -5.13 -9.67
CA ARG A 268 2.03 -5.54 -9.83
C ARG A 268 1.12 -4.65 -8.99
N THR A 269 -0.04 -4.35 -9.54
CA THR A 269 -1.14 -3.76 -8.77
C THR A 269 -1.75 -4.84 -7.88
N PHE A 270 -2.44 -4.42 -6.82
CA PHE A 270 -3.00 -5.35 -5.85
C PHE A 270 -4.04 -6.29 -6.46
N ASP A 271 -4.86 -5.82 -7.41
CA ASP A 271 -5.82 -6.64 -8.15
C ASP A 271 -5.14 -7.80 -8.88
N VAL A 272 -4.05 -7.53 -9.61
CA VAL A 272 -3.25 -8.56 -10.31
C VAL A 272 -2.57 -9.51 -9.31
N ALA A 273 -2.01 -8.97 -8.23
CA ALA A 273 -1.38 -9.80 -7.20
C ALA A 273 -2.40 -10.73 -6.51
N LEU A 274 -3.59 -10.21 -6.24
CA LEU A 274 -4.68 -10.97 -5.62
C LEU A 274 -5.23 -12.06 -6.53
N GLU A 275 -5.43 -11.78 -7.82
CA GLU A 275 -5.82 -12.79 -8.82
C GLU A 275 -4.80 -13.93 -8.88
N ASN A 276 -3.50 -13.60 -8.95
CA ASN A 276 -2.43 -14.61 -8.92
C ASN A 276 -2.46 -15.44 -7.63
N ALA A 277 -2.67 -14.80 -6.48
CA ALA A 277 -2.72 -15.47 -5.19
C ALA A 277 -3.90 -16.48 -5.11
N ILE A 278 -5.08 -16.11 -5.60
CA ILE A 278 -6.24 -17.01 -5.61
C ILE A 278 -6.03 -18.17 -6.58
N ASN A 279 -5.47 -17.92 -7.76
CA ASN A 279 -5.15 -18.98 -8.73
C ASN A 279 -4.14 -19.98 -8.15
N ILE A 280 -3.09 -19.50 -7.49
CA ILE A 280 -2.11 -20.35 -6.78
C ILE A 280 -2.80 -21.16 -5.68
N TYR A 281 -3.64 -20.51 -4.87
CA TYR A 281 -4.37 -21.16 -3.79
C TYR A 281 -5.28 -22.29 -4.31
N ASN A 282 -6.10 -22.01 -5.32
CA ASN A 282 -7.04 -22.94 -5.93
C ASN A 282 -6.34 -24.12 -6.62
N SER A 283 -5.16 -23.91 -7.21
CA SER A 283 -4.40 -25.00 -7.86
C SER A 283 -3.88 -26.07 -6.89
N LYS A 284 -3.76 -25.75 -5.59
CA LYS A 284 -3.13 -26.60 -4.58
C LYS A 284 -4.08 -27.08 -3.48
N LYS A 285 -5.34 -26.66 -3.49
CA LYS A 285 -6.33 -26.97 -2.43
C LYS A 285 -7.60 -27.56 -3.02
N SER A 286 -8.18 -28.51 -2.29
CA SER A 286 -9.43 -29.19 -2.67
C SER A 286 -10.65 -28.28 -2.63
N GLU A 287 -10.65 -27.27 -1.75
CA GLU A 287 -11.70 -26.24 -1.68
C GLU A 287 -11.30 -25.04 -2.54
N GLN A 288 -11.90 -24.92 -3.72
CA GLN A 288 -11.69 -23.80 -4.62
C GLN A 288 -12.48 -22.58 -4.13
N LYS A 289 -11.85 -21.41 -4.14
CA LYS A 289 -12.52 -20.13 -3.92
C LYS A 289 -13.03 -19.58 -5.25
N GLU A 290 -14.30 -19.21 -5.26
CA GLU A 290 -14.90 -18.46 -6.36
C GLU A 290 -14.26 -17.07 -6.45
N LEU A 291 -14.00 -16.63 -7.68
CA LEU A 291 -13.42 -15.32 -7.97
C LEU A 291 -14.46 -14.19 -7.97
N GLU A 292 -15.74 -14.54 -8.01
CA GLU A 292 -16.83 -13.58 -8.09
C GLU A 292 -16.87 -12.71 -6.82
N ASP A 293 -17.05 -11.40 -7.02
CA ASP A 293 -17.24 -10.38 -5.99
C ASP A 293 -16.16 -10.34 -4.89
N CYS A 294 -14.98 -10.90 -5.16
CA CYS A 294 -13.80 -10.80 -4.30
C CYS A 294 -13.23 -9.36 -4.27
N LEU A 295 -13.24 -8.70 -5.42
CA LEU A 295 -12.80 -7.31 -5.59
C LEU A 295 -13.79 -6.58 -6.51
N ILE A 296 -14.48 -5.58 -5.98
CA ILE A 296 -15.50 -4.83 -6.73
C ILE A 296 -15.00 -3.39 -6.91
N LYS A 297 -15.20 -2.81 -8.09
CA LYS A 297 -14.91 -1.41 -8.39
C LYS A 297 -16.19 -0.69 -8.80
N ILE A 298 -16.70 0.15 -7.92
CA ILE A 298 -17.84 1.04 -8.21
C ILE A 298 -17.28 2.35 -8.75
N THR A 299 -17.80 2.85 -9.87
CA THR A 299 -17.40 4.14 -10.45
C THR A 299 -18.57 5.12 -10.49
N LEU A 300 -18.27 6.41 -10.40
CA LEU A 300 -19.25 7.50 -10.49
C LEU A 300 -18.64 8.69 -11.24
N PRO A 301 -19.34 9.32 -12.21
CA PRO A 301 -18.87 10.55 -12.85
C PRO A 301 -18.51 11.63 -11.83
N GLN A 302 -17.40 12.35 -12.05
CA GLN A 302 -16.99 13.44 -11.14
C GLN A 302 -18.04 14.55 -11.09
N SER A 303 -18.86 14.74 -12.13
CA SER A 303 -19.99 15.67 -12.11
C SER A 303 -21.00 15.38 -11.00
N GLU A 304 -21.11 14.13 -10.54
CA GLU A 304 -21.96 13.70 -9.42
C GLU A 304 -21.20 13.60 -8.09
N ALA A 305 -19.87 13.68 -8.10
CA ALA A 305 -19.06 13.57 -6.90
C ALA A 305 -19.35 14.70 -5.89
N ILE A 306 -19.66 15.92 -6.35
CA ILE A 306 -20.06 17.03 -5.46
C ILE A 306 -21.35 16.68 -4.72
N LYS A 307 -22.35 16.13 -5.42
CA LYS A 307 -23.62 15.72 -4.80
C LYS A 307 -23.41 14.59 -3.80
N LEU A 308 -22.58 13.60 -4.15
CA LEU A 308 -22.18 12.54 -3.24
C LEU A 308 -21.51 13.11 -1.97
N ASN A 309 -20.54 14.02 -2.13
CA ASN A 309 -19.85 14.64 -1.01
C ASN A 309 -20.82 15.44 -0.11
N LYS A 310 -21.78 16.15 -0.70
CA LYS A 310 -22.85 16.83 0.04
C LYS A 310 -23.68 15.86 0.90
N TYR A 311 -24.15 14.75 0.32
CA TYR A 311 -24.90 13.73 1.08
C TYR A 311 -24.07 13.12 2.22
N LEU A 312 -22.78 12.88 1.99
CA LEU A 312 -21.86 12.40 3.03
C LEU A 312 -21.74 13.41 4.18
N ARG A 313 -21.65 14.71 3.88
CA ARG A 313 -21.61 15.77 4.91
C ARG A 313 -22.92 15.88 5.68
N GLU A 314 -24.07 15.67 5.03
CA GLU A 314 -25.39 15.65 5.70
C GLU A 314 -25.48 14.54 6.76
N ILE A 315 -24.83 13.39 6.55
CA ILE A 315 -24.71 12.31 7.54
C ILE A 315 -23.48 12.45 8.45
N ARG A 316 -22.87 13.64 8.51
CA ARG A 316 -21.72 13.99 9.34
C ARG A 316 -20.44 13.22 9.00
N ILE A 317 -20.19 12.97 7.72
CA ILE A 317 -18.88 12.54 7.22
C ILE A 317 -18.21 13.72 6.54
N SER A 318 -17.26 14.33 7.25
CA SER A 318 -16.45 15.48 6.81
C SER A 318 -15.02 15.40 7.34
N GLU A 319 -14.17 16.36 6.95
CA GLU A 319 -12.77 16.44 7.39
C GLU A 319 -12.64 16.42 8.92
N SER A 320 -13.51 17.16 9.63
CA SER A 320 -13.47 17.24 11.09
C SER A 320 -13.79 15.91 11.79
N THR A 321 -14.57 15.03 11.14
CA THR A 321 -14.88 13.69 11.68
C THR A 321 -13.85 12.63 11.31
N ILE A 322 -13.15 12.81 10.19
CA ILE A 322 -12.15 11.88 9.67
C ILE A 322 -10.76 12.18 10.25
N PHE A 323 -10.44 13.45 10.44
CA PHE A 323 -9.20 13.95 11.01
C PHE A 323 -9.52 14.63 12.34
N PRO A 324 -9.38 13.95 13.49
CA PRO A 324 -9.67 14.58 14.76
C PRO A 324 -8.69 15.71 15.07
N GLY A 325 -9.13 16.62 15.93
CA GLY A 325 -8.35 17.78 16.35
C GLY A 325 -8.61 19.04 15.52
N TYR A 326 -7.96 20.13 15.93
CA TYR A 326 -8.21 21.46 15.36
C TYR A 326 -7.85 21.56 13.88
N SER A 327 -6.85 20.81 13.41
CA SER A 327 -6.46 20.79 12.00
C SER A 327 -7.60 20.29 11.11
N GLY A 328 -8.31 19.24 11.52
CA GLY A 328 -9.47 18.73 10.77
C GLY A 328 -10.65 19.70 10.76
N VAL A 329 -10.90 20.38 11.88
CA VAL A 329 -11.95 21.44 11.94
C VAL A 329 -11.62 22.60 11.00
N VAL A 330 -10.36 23.06 10.99
CA VAL A 330 -9.91 24.13 10.08
C VAL A 330 -10.02 23.69 8.63
N GLU A 331 -9.68 22.44 8.32
CA GLU A 331 -9.77 21.91 6.97
C GLU A 331 -11.23 21.78 6.50
N ASP A 332 -12.14 21.38 7.39
CA ASP A 332 -13.58 21.32 7.11
C ASP A 332 -14.13 22.72 6.76
N LEU A 333 -13.77 23.75 7.53
CA LEU A 333 -14.16 25.14 7.24
C LEU A 333 -13.59 25.64 5.90
N LYS A 334 -12.35 25.26 5.57
CA LYS A 334 -11.71 25.61 4.30
C LYS A 334 -12.27 24.86 3.10
N SER A 335 -12.98 23.74 3.31
CA SER A 335 -13.54 22.93 2.21
C SER A 335 -14.50 23.72 1.33
N VAL A 336 -15.19 24.74 1.88
CA VAL A 336 -16.08 25.65 1.14
C VAL A 336 -15.34 26.42 0.05
N LEU A 337 -14.02 26.59 0.17
CA LEU A 337 -13.20 27.27 -0.86
C LEU A 337 -12.86 26.35 -2.04
N ARG A 338 -13.10 25.04 -1.93
CA ARG A 338 -12.77 24.01 -2.94
C ARG A 338 -13.99 23.55 -3.74
N MET A 339 -15.18 23.70 -3.17
CA MET A 339 -16.48 23.45 -3.81
C MET A 339 -16.86 24.60 -4.73
#